data_AF-A0A4Q9LYN7-F1
#
_entry.id   AF-A0A4Q9LYN7-F1
#
_cell.length_a   1.000
_cell.length_b   1.000
_cell.length_c   1.000
_cell.angle_alpha   90.00
_cell.angle_beta   90.00
_cell.angle_gamma   90.00
#
_symmetry.space_group_name_H-M   'P 1'
#
loop_
_entity.id
_entity.type
_entity.pdbx_description
1 polymer ?
#
loop_
_entity_poly.entity_id
_entity_poly.type
_entity_poly.pdbx_seq_one_letter_code
_entity_poly.pdbx_strand_id
1 'polypeptide(L)'
;MEDTVREKYNYFVSNQKLNKDTFKDLVRLCGYAPTEEQLNIDVPETFEEFEKLLVSFEKKYTKEDLYNELRALGDDEYISTDELRKLLTSGNDKLTEEEIRSFFKAVETNGNEVSIRDIVDLLYDA
;
A
#
# COMPACT_ATOMS: atom_id res chain seq x y z
N MET A 1 -2.49 -10.27 14.32
CA MET A 1 -1.39 -11.23 14.11
C MET A 1 -0.74 -10.72 12.84
N GLU A 2 0.47 -10.17 12.89
CA GLU A 2 1.07 -9.59 11.68
C GLU A 2 1.19 -10.69 10.61
N ASP A 3 0.54 -10.50 9.46
CA ASP A 3 0.67 -11.43 8.34
C ASP A 3 2.14 -11.48 7.89
N THR A 4 2.69 -12.68 7.88
CA THR A 4 4.04 -12.95 7.43
C THR A 4 4.18 -12.62 5.94
N VAL A 5 5.40 -12.33 5.51
CA VAL A 5 5.74 -12.17 4.09
C VAL A 5 5.24 -13.35 3.23
N ARG A 6 5.26 -14.56 3.79
CA ARG A 6 4.76 -15.78 3.13
C ARG A 6 3.24 -15.79 2.96
N GLU A 7 2.49 -15.35 3.96
CA GLU A 7 1.03 -15.23 3.85
C GLU A 7 0.63 -14.21 2.78
N LYS A 8 1.29 -13.05 2.77
CA LYS A 8 1.09 -12.01 1.75
C LYS A 8 1.40 -12.50 0.34
N TYR A 9 2.53 -13.21 0.17
CA TYR A 9 2.89 -13.84 -1.11
C TYR A 9 1.81 -14.84 -1.56
N ASN A 10 1.43 -15.76 -0.68
CA ASN A 10 0.45 -16.80 -0.99
C ASN A 10 -0.92 -16.20 -1.35
N TYR A 11 -1.36 -15.19 -0.60
CA TYR A 11 -2.58 -14.44 -0.90
C TYR A 11 -2.49 -13.81 -2.29
N PHE A 12 -1.40 -13.11 -2.59
CA PHE A 12 -1.21 -12.44 -3.87
C PHE A 12 -1.27 -13.40 -5.06
N VAL A 13 -0.47 -14.46 -5.04
CA VAL A 13 -0.39 -15.42 -6.16
C VAL A 13 -1.67 -16.27 -6.32
N SER A 14 -2.49 -16.36 -5.27
CA SER A 14 -3.80 -17.03 -5.33
C SER A 14 -4.88 -16.16 -5.96
N ASN A 15 -4.75 -14.83 -5.88
CA ASN A 15 -5.74 -13.88 -6.40
C ASN A 15 -5.33 -13.30 -7.76
N GLN A 16 -4.04 -13.23 -8.07
CA GLN A 16 -3.54 -12.71 -9.35
C GLN A 16 -2.22 -13.31 -9.78
N LYS A 17 -1.94 -13.23 -11.09
CA LYS A 17 -0.68 -13.74 -11.66
C LYS A 17 0.47 -12.79 -11.34
N LEU A 18 1.53 -13.32 -10.73
CA LEU A 18 2.78 -12.61 -10.57
C LEU A 18 3.52 -12.48 -11.92
N ASN A 19 3.77 -11.24 -12.35
CA ASN A 19 4.48 -10.88 -13.58
C ASN A 19 5.11 -9.48 -13.44
N LYS A 20 5.76 -8.95 -14.49
CA LYS A 20 6.48 -7.66 -14.41
C LYS A 20 5.59 -6.48 -14.02
N ASP A 21 4.32 -6.50 -14.43
CA ASP A 21 3.38 -5.42 -14.15
C ASP A 21 2.88 -5.48 -12.70
N THR A 22 2.69 -6.69 -12.14
CA THR A 22 2.13 -6.90 -10.80
C THR A 22 3.19 -7.09 -9.71
N PHE A 23 4.45 -7.34 -10.07
CA PHE A 23 5.53 -7.58 -9.11
C PHE A 23 5.73 -6.43 -8.13
N LYS A 24 5.60 -5.18 -8.62
CA LYS A 24 5.69 -3.98 -7.78
C LYS A 24 4.65 -3.98 -6.66
N ASP A 25 3.45 -4.45 -6.93
CA ASP A 25 2.36 -4.47 -5.96
C ASP A 25 2.57 -5.51 -4.88
N LEU A 26 3.14 -6.67 -5.22
CA LEU A 26 3.55 -7.68 -4.24
C LEU A 26 4.65 -7.16 -3.31
N VAL A 27 5.65 -6.46 -3.85
CA VAL A 27 6.71 -5.85 -3.05
C VAL A 27 6.15 -4.77 -2.11
N ARG A 28 5.22 -3.95 -2.60
CA ARG A 28 4.47 -2.96 -1.79
C ARG A 28 3.60 -3.59 -0.72
N LEU A 29 2.92 -4.70 -1.01
CA LEU A 29 2.12 -5.45 -0.04
C LEU A 29 2.97 -5.95 1.13
N CYS A 30 4.23 -6.30 0.86
CA CYS A 30 5.21 -6.67 1.88
C CYS A 30 5.79 -5.46 2.65
N GLY A 31 5.35 -4.24 2.34
CA GLY A 31 5.74 -3.01 3.01
C GLY A 31 7.04 -2.42 2.49
N TYR A 32 7.43 -2.69 1.24
CA TYR A 32 8.62 -2.09 0.63
C TYR A 32 8.22 -1.12 -0.47
N ALA A 33 8.99 -0.05 -0.64
CA ALA A 33 8.78 0.94 -1.71
C ALA A 33 9.93 0.88 -2.72
N PRO A 34 9.87 -0.03 -3.70
CA PRO A 34 10.97 -0.26 -4.63
C PRO A 34 11.06 0.86 -5.67
N THR A 35 12.27 1.24 -6.05
CA THR A 35 12.52 2.11 -7.20
C THR A 35 12.38 1.33 -8.51
N GLU A 36 12.18 2.03 -9.63
CA GLU A 36 12.13 1.40 -10.96
C GLU A 36 13.44 0.64 -11.29
N GLU A 37 14.58 1.13 -10.80
CA GLU A 37 15.87 0.46 -10.97
C GLU A 37 15.94 -0.86 -10.18
N GLN A 38 15.44 -0.88 -8.94
CA GLN A 38 15.35 -2.10 -8.12
C GLN A 38 14.38 -3.13 -8.71
N LEU A 39 13.37 -2.69 -9.48
CA LEU A 39 12.42 -3.56 -10.17
C LEU A 39 12.93 -4.06 -11.53
N ASN A 40 14.09 -3.59 -12.01
CA ASN A 40 14.70 -4.06 -13.25
C ASN A 40 15.44 -5.38 -13.06
N ILE A 41 14.71 -6.37 -12.54
CA ILE A 41 15.15 -7.73 -12.26
C ILE A 41 14.13 -8.72 -12.81
N ASP A 42 14.51 -9.99 -12.85
CA ASP A 42 13.58 -11.05 -13.21
C ASP A 42 12.57 -11.28 -12.09
N VAL A 43 11.31 -11.50 -12.49
CA VAL A 43 10.22 -11.76 -11.55
C VAL A 43 10.45 -13.13 -10.93
N PRO A 44 10.44 -13.26 -9.59
CA PRO A 44 10.67 -14.54 -8.93
C PRO A 44 9.55 -15.53 -9.26
N GLU A 45 9.91 -16.79 -9.53
CA GLU A 45 8.95 -17.87 -9.80
C GLU A 45 8.50 -18.58 -8.53
N THR A 46 9.33 -18.49 -7.48
CA THR A 46 9.09 -19.15 -6.18
C THR A 46 9.09 -18.15 -5.02
N PHE A 47 8.47 -18.55 -3.91
CA PHE A 47 8.52 -17.76 -2.68
C PHE A 47 9.97 -17.58 -2.20
N GLU A 48 10.80 -18.62 -2.30
CA GLU A 48 12.18 -18.59 -1.82
C GLU A 48 13.08 -17.64 -2.63
N GLU A 49 12.80 -17.47 -3.93
CA GLU A 49 13.43 -16.43 -4.74
C GLU A 49 12.92 -15.04 -4.35
N PHE A 50 11.60 -14.89 -4.17
CA PHE A 50 11.00 -13.64 -3.75
C PHE A 50 11.53 -13.16 -2.39
N GLU A 51 11.60 -14.04 -1.40
CA GLU A 51 12.11 -13.73 -0.05
C GLU A 51 13.56 -13.27 -0.09
N LYS A 52 14.40 -13.89 -0.93
CA LYS A 52 15.77 -13.45 -1.16
C LYS A 52 15.85 -12.08 -1.84
N LEU A 53 14.93 -11.79 -2.76
CA LEU A 53 14.89 -10.48 -3.41
C LEU A 53 14.42 -9.39 -2.45
N LEU A 54 13.55 -9.69 -1.49
CA LEU A 54 13.07 -8.68 -0.54
C LEU A 54 14.19 -8.01 0.25
N VAL A 55 15.29 -8.72 0.53
CA VAL A 55 16.45 -8.15 1.25
C VAL A 55 17.22 -7.12 0.42
N SER A 56 17.01 -7.08 -0.90
CA SER A 56 17.64 -6.11 -1.81
C SER A 56 16.88 -4.78 -1.88
N PHE A 57 15.64 -4.72 -1.39
CA PHE A 57 14.90 -3.47 -1.28
C PHE A 57 15.34 -2.71 -0.03
N GLU A 58 15.95 -1.55 -0.26
CA GLU A 58 16.63 -0.76 0.77
C GLU A 58 15.68 -0.21 1.84
N LYS A 59 14.45 0.13 1.44
CA LYS A 59 13.48 0.82 2.31
C LYS A 59 12.27 -0.06 2.57
N LYS A 60 12.19 -0.60 3.79
CA LYS A 60 10.91 -1.00 4.37
C LYS A 60 10.17 0.26 4.78
N TYR A 61 9.02 0.44 4.18
CA TYR A 61 8.15 1.58 4.38
C TYR A 61 7.54 1.50 5.79
N THR A 62 7.84 2.50 6.61
CA THR A 62 7.34 2.56 7.98
C THR A 62 6.03 3.34 8.06
N LYS A 63 5.35 3.18 9.20
CA LYS A 63 4.18 3.99 9.57
C LYS A 63 4.47 5.49 9.43
N GLU A 64 5.63 5.93 9.91
CA GLU A 64 6.07 7.33 9.83
C GLU A 64 6.40 7.76 8.40
N ASP A 65 6.93 6.88 7.55
CA ASP A 65 7.14 7.19 6.13
C ASP A 65 5.82 7.49 5.42
N LEU A 66 4.81 6.63 5.61
CA LEU A 66 3.49 6.84 5.02
C LEU A 66 2.82 8.10 5.55
N TYR A 67 2.93 8.34 6.86
CA TYR A 67 2.45 9.57 7.48
C TYR A 67 3.07 10.80 6.80
N ASN A 68 4.40 10.85 6.67
CA ASN A 68 5.08 12.01 6.09
C ASN A 68 4.73 12.22 4.61
N GLU A 69 4.57 11.16 3.82
CA GLU A 69 4.18 11.28 2.42
C GLU A 69 2.73 11.72 2.25
N LEU A 70 1.79 11.16 3.01
CA LEU A 70 0.41 11.63 3.00
C LEU A 70 0.29 13.08 3.51
N ARG A 71 1.08 13.44 4.53
CA ARG A 71 1.18 14.81 5.06
C ARG A 71 1.60 15.80 3.98
N ALA A 72 2.51 15.41 3.09
CA ALA A 72 2.95 16.25 1.99
C ALA A 72 1.89 16.46 0.89
N LEU A 73 0.83 15.64 0.87
CA LEU A 73 -0.29 15.75 -0.08
C LEU A 73 -1.46 16.60 0.44
N GLY A 74 -1.55 16.84 1.76
CA GLY A 74 -2.64 17.57 2.42
C GLY A 74 -2.20 18.88 3.09
N ASP A 75 -3.13 19.50 3.82
CA ASP A 75 -2.88 20.68 4.68
C ASP A 75 -2.46 20.20 6.08
N ASP A 76 -1.18 19.93 6.24
CA ASP A 76 -0.58 19.43 7.49
C ASP A 76 -1.13 18.08 7.95
N GLU A 77 -2.06 18.02 8.92
CA GLU A 77 -2.40 16.77 9.64
C GLU A 77 -3.68 16.09 9.16
N TYR A 78 -4.42 16.75 8.25
CA TYR A 78 -5.72 16.31 7.78
C TYR A 78 -5.78 16.32 6.25
N ILE A 79 -6.61 15.44 5.70
CA ILE A 79 -6.99 15.44 4.29
C ILE A 79 -8.50 15.50 4.16
N SER A 80 -9.02 16.28 3.20
CA SER A 80 -10.47 16.30 2.97
C SER A 80 -10.95 14.97 2.38
N THR A 81 -12.17 14.57 2.71
CA THR A 81 -12.78 13.32 2.18
C THR A 81 -12.86 13.34 0.64
N ASP A 82 -13.05 14.50 0.04
CA ASP A 82 -13.08 14.66 -1.41
C ASP A 82 -11.69 14.53 -2.05
N GLU A 83 -10.63 15.06 -1.44
CA GLU A 83 -9.26 14.87 -1.91
C GLU A 83 -8.81 13.42 -1.75
N LEU A 84 -9.10 12.81 -0.61
CA LEU A 84 -8.79 11.40 -0.39
C LEU A 84 -9.54 10.50 -1.37
N ARG A 85 -10.83 10.78 -1.63
CA ARG A 85 -11.59 10.07 -2.67
C ARG A 85 -10.96 10.25 -4.05
N LYS A 86 -10.54 11.47 -4.41
CA LYS A 86 -9.83 11.71 -5.68
C LYS A 86 -8.54 10.92 -5.76
N LEU A 87 -7.74 10.87 -4.70
CA LEU A 87 -6.50 10.08 -4.67
C LEU A 87 -6.78 8.59 -4.87
N LEU A 88 -7.76 8.03 -4.17
CA LEU A 88 -8.14 6.61 -4.26
C LEU A 88 -8.78 6.22 -5.61
N THR A 89 -9.29 7.21 -6.37
CA THR A 89 -9.88 7.01 -7.70
C THR A 89 -8.95 7.42 -8.83
N SER A 90 -7.79 8.00 -8.52
CA SER A 90 -6.79 8.43 -9.48
C SER A 90 -5.76 7.33 -9.72
N GLY A 91 -5.48 7.03 -10.99
CA GLY A 91 -4.51 5.99 -11.38
C GLY A 91 -5.13 4.88 -12.22
N ASN A 92 -4.30 3.90 -12.57
CA ASN A 92 -4.72 2.74 -13.37
C ASN A 92 -5.48 1.71 -12.52
N ASP A 93 -5.10 1.54 -11.26
CA ASP A 93 -5.70 0.59 -10.30
C ASP A 93 -6.59 1.33 -9.29
N LYS A 94 -7.62 2.00 -9.82
CA LYS A 94 -8.57 2.76 -9.00
C LYS A 94 -9.48 1.84 -8.20
N LEU A 95 -9.75 2.24 -6.95
CA LEU A 95 -10.76 1.57 -6.15
C LEU A 95 -12.16 1.83 -6.72
N THR A 96 -13.02 0.83 -6.60
CA THR A 96 -14.45 0.96 -6.89
C THR A 96 -15.15 1.83 -5.85
N GLU A 97 -16.32 2.37 -6.19
CA GLU A 97 -17.13 3.14 -5.25
C GLU A 97 -17.51 2.35 -3.98
N GLU A 98 -17.65 1.02 -4.08
CA GLU A 98 -17.95 0.16 -2.94
C GLU A 98 -16.74 0.00 -2.01
N GLU A 99 -15.53 -0.16 -2.57
CA GLU A 99 -14.28 -0.22 -1.81
C GLU A 99 -13.99 1.11 -1.12
N ILE A 100 -14.20 2.24 -1.82
CA ILE A 100 -14.05 3.58 -1.25
C ILE A 100 -15.03 3.80 -0.10
N ARG A 101 -16.30 3.42 -0.27
CA ARG A 101 -17.29 3.51 0.81
C ARG A 101 -16.92 2.64 2.00
N SER A 102 -16.36 1.47 1.76
CA SER A 102 -15.88 0.58 2.83
C SER A 102 -14.68 1.16 3.56
N PHE A 103 -13.75 1.76 2.83
CA PHE A 103 -12.60 2.46 3.39
C PHE A 103 -13.02 3.63 4.30
N PHE A 104 -13.92 4.51 3.82
CA PHE A 104 -14.44 5.62 4.65
C PHE A 104 -15.32 5.19 5.82
N LYS A 105 -15.81 3.95 5.86
CA LYS A 105 -16.45 3.39 7.07
C LYS A 105 -15.44 2.92 8.11
N ALA A 106 -14.24 2.55 7.66
CA ALA A 106 -13.18 2.03 8.52
C ALA A 106 -12.30 3.15 9.11
N VAL A 107 -12.24 4.31 8.46
CA VAL A 107 -11.53 5.49 8.98
C VAL A 107 -12.50 6.41 9.72
N GLU A 108 -12.10 6.92 10.89
CA GLU A 108 -12.84 7.95 11.61
C GLU A 108 -12.78 9.28 10.84
N THR A 109 -13.95 9.88 10.61
CA THR A 109 -14.07 11.17 9.89
C THR A 109 -14.58 12.25 10.82
N ASN A 110 -13.92 13.40 10.87
CA ASN A 110 -14.42 14.60 11.55
C ASN A 110 -15.06 15.55 10.54
N GLY A 111 -16.37 15.39 10.31
CA GLY A 111 -17.07 16.13 9.26
C GLY A 111 -16.56 15.74 7.87
N ASN A 112 -15.93 16.67 7.17
CA ASN A 112 -15.37 16.44 5.82
C ASN A 112 -13.87 16.18 5.83
N GLU A 113 -13.26 16.02 6.99
CA GLU A 113 -11.82 15.83 7.15
C GLU A 113 -11.51 14.47 7.77
N VAL A 114 -10.36 13.94 7.39
CA VAL A 114 -9.83 12.68 7.87
C VAL A 114 -8.43 12.92 8.40
N SER A 115 -8.14 12.44 9.61
CA SER A 115 -6.81 12.47 10.20
C SER A 115 -5.87 11.57 9.40
N ILE A 116 -4.71 12.10 9.01
CA ILE A 116 -3.70 11.31 8.30
C ILE A 116 -3.18 10.18 9.20
N ARG A 117 -3.11 10.41 10.52
CA ARG A 117 -2.74 9.35 11.48
C ARG A 117 -3.75 8.22 11.46
N ASP A 118 -5.04 8.50 11.41
CA ASP A 118 -6.07 7.47 11.47
C ASP A 118 -6.06 6.61 10.19
N ILE A 119 -5.75 7.21 9.04
CA ILE A 119 -5.53 6.47 7.78
C ILE A 119 -4.34 5.53 7.93
N VAL A 120 -3.21 6.05 8.44
CA VAL A 120 -1.98 5.29 8.59
C VAL A 120 -2.14 4.16 9.62
N ASP A 121 -2.79 4.44 10.74
CA ASP A 121 -3.14 3.47 11.79
C ASP A 121 -4.01 2.37 11.20
N LEU A 122 -5.06 2.71 10.44
CA LEU A 122 -5.89 1.71 9.77
C LEU A 122 -5.09 0.81 8.82
N LEU A 123 -4.11 1.35 8.10
CA LEU A 123 -3.34 0.59 7.11
C LEU A 123 -2.25 -0.31 7.72
N TYR A 124 -1.77 0.00 8.92
CA TYR A 124 -0.70 -0.73 9.59
C TYR A 124 -1.16 -1.58 10.78
N ASP A 125 -2.23 -1.18 11.46
CA ASP A 125 -2.70 -1.78 12.70
C ASP A 125 -3.96 -2.66 12.52
N ALA A 126 -4.44 -2.82 11.28
CA ALA A 126 -5.56 -3.71 10.91
C ALA A 126 -5.20 -5.21 10.90
#